data_AF-A0A7Y5F838-F1
#
_entry.id   AF-A0A7Y5F838-F1
#
_cell.length_a   1.000
_cell.length_b   1.000
_cell.length_c   1.000
_cell.angle_alpha   90.00
_cell.angle_beta   90.00
_cell.angle_gamma   90.00
#
_symmetry.space_group_name_H-M   'P 1'
#
loop_
_entity.id
_entity.type
_entity.pdbx_description
1 polymer ?
#
loop_
_entity_poly.entity_id
_entity_poly.type
_entity_poly.pdbx_seq_one_letter_code
_entity_poly.pdbx_strand_id
1 'polypeptide(L)'
;MRFEVFLNGERKCTADLDVPGMLFADVNYFHCSPDALAINRQRNPDFQERHLRFHVSRLEDVEGYSASSLHRDYLSSDLQPGDEVTIRILPAGKCDEPIPPGKTMDEILQESEQNSRPKVRDKWGEVPLNLGMYPPYKLRLNAKLRRKCNRFFTEVLGCVVHRVRRPRTVYYTFNYQSQLLVEYSDDVEAVSSPNLVMTLVTRNIKELAERLINYGLEVTADPEVESFEFTAPGGVMFRVCSVPLIAREYVALRDRA
;
A
#
# COMPACT_ATOMS: atom_id res chain seq x y z
N MET A 1 -6.16 -14.43 -16.81
CA MET A 1 -7.08 -13.82 -17.81
C MET A 1 -6.31 -12.75 -18.54
N ARG A 2 -6.19 -12.83 -19.88
CA ARG A 2 -5.40 -11.88 -20.65
C ARG A 2 -6.21 -10.69 -21.14
N PHE A 3 -5.54 -9.57 -21.36
CA PHE A 3 -6.15 -8.42 -22.00
C PHE A 3 -5.10 -7.60 -22.79
N GLU A 4 -5.56 -6.94 -23.85
CA GLU A 4 -4.79 -5.94 -24.60
C GLU A 4 -5.15 -4.55 -24.10
N VAL A 5 -4.15 -3.67 -24.06
CA VAL A 5 -4.36 -2.25 -23.79
C VAL A 5 -4.01 -1.44 -25.03
N PHE A 6 -4.93 -0.59 -25.45
CA PHE A 6 -4.77 0.37 -26.54
C PHE A 6 -4.79 1.79 -25.98
N LEU A 7 -3.96 2.67 -26.54
CA LEU A 7 -3.97 4.10 -26.29
C LEU A 7 -4.19 4.82 -27.63
N ASN A 8 -5.28 5.58 -27.75
CA ASN A 8 -5.67 6.27 -28.98
C ASN A 8 -5.72 5.34 -30.21
N GLY A 9 -6.18 4.10 -30.01
CA GLY A 9 -6.25 3.06 -31.06
C GLY A 9 -4.93 2.33 -31.35
N GLU A 10 -3.80 2.74 -30.76
CA GLU A 10 -2.51 2.07 -30.89
C GLU A 10 -2.34 1.01 -29.79
N ARG A 11 -1.99 -0.23 -30.14
CA ARG A 11 -1.77 -1.31 -29.17
C ARG A 11 -0.47 -1.06 -28.38
N LYS A 12 -0.56 -0.98 -27.05
CA LYS A 12 0.59 -0.72 -26.17
C LYS A 12 1.15 -1.97 -25.50
N CYS A 13 0.30 -2.89 -25.06
CA CYS A 13 0.74 -4.18 -24.50
C CYS A 13 -0.38 -5.22 -24.43
N THR A 14 0.02 -6.47 -24.22
CA THR A 14 -0.81 -7.60 -23.81
C THR A 14 -0.35 -8.06 -22.43
N ALA A 15 -1.23 -7.99 -21.44
CA ALA A 15 -0.93 -8.39 -20.06
C ALA A 15 -1.81 -9.57 -19.62
N ASP A 16 -1.38 -10.29 -18.59
CA ASP A 16 -2.17 -11.34 -17.91
C ASP A 16 -2.41 -10.98 -16.45
N LEU A 17 -3.44 -11.61 -15.92
CA LEU A 17 -3.67 -11.88 -14.51
C LEU A 17 -3.19 -13.30 -14.21
N ASP A 18 -1.96 -13.44 -13.69
CA ASP A 18 -1.32 -14.73 -13.36
C ASP A 18 -2.02 -15.48 -12.21
N VAL A 19 -2.91 -14.81 -11.47
CA VAL A 19 -3.67 -15.34 -10.33
C VAL A 19 -5.13 -14.89 -10.42
N PRO A 20 -6.09 -15.46 -9.65
CA PRO A 20 -7.40 -14.83 -9.49
C PRO A 20 -7.21 -13.39 -8.99
N GLY A 21 -7.27 -12.45 -9.92
CA GLY A 21 -6.97 -11.05 -9.70
C GLY A 21 -8.00 -10.19 -10.41
N MET A 22 -8.14 -8.96 -9.93
CA MET A 22 -9.10 -8.01 -10.45
C MET A 22 -8.35 -6.95 -11.25
N LEU A 23 -8.79 -6.75 -12.49
CA LEU A 23 -8.36 -5.61 -13.29
C LEU A 23 -9.18 -4.39 -12.84
N PHE A 24 -8.50 -3.40 -12.26
CA PHE A 24 -9.07 -2.08 -12.05
C PHE A 24 -8.55 -1.10 -13.10
N ALA A 25 -9.43 -0.24 -13.57
CA ALA A 25 -9.09 0.90 -14.41
C ALA A 25 -9.73 2.14 -13.76
N ASP A 26 -8.94 2.89 -13.00
CA ASP A 26 -9.40 4.12 -12.36
C ASP A 26 -9.39 5.27 -13.36
N VAL A 27 -10.57 5.73 -13.78
CA VAL A 27 -10.71 6.93 -14.62
C VAL A 27 -10.95 8.13 -13.71
N ASN A 28 -9.90 8.93 -13.49
CA ASN A 28 -10.01 10.17 -12.73
C ASN A 28 -10.34 11.34 -13.67
N TYR A 29 -11.59 11.80 -13.64
CA TYR A 29 -12.01 13.01 -14.35
C TYR A 29 -11.84 14.23 -13.45
N PHE A 30 -10.85 15.07 -13.75
CA PHE A 30 -10.68 16.35 -13.07
C PHE A 30 -11.40 17.45 -13.85
N HIS A 31 -12.63 17.78 -13.43
CA HIS A 31 -13.30 18.98 -13.90
C HIS A 31 -12.72 20.20 -13.19
N CYS A 32 -11.67 20.83 -13.74
CA CYS A 32 -11.21 22.10 -13.21
C CYS A 32 -12.17 23.22 -13.66
N SER A 33 -12.96 23.77 -12.73
CA SER A 33 -13.70 25.00 -13.01
C SER A 33 -12.70 26.14 -13.31
N PRO A 34 -13.08 27.13 -14.14
CA PRO A 34 -12.24 28.30 -14.40
C PRO A 34 -11.73 28.98 -13.12
N ASP A 35 -12.57 29.01 -12.08
CA ASP A 35 -12.23 29.57 -10.77
C ASP A 35 -11.14 28.74 -10.06
N ALA A 36 -11.19 27.41 -10.14
CA ALA A 36 -10.18 26.53 -9.56
C ALA A 36 -8.82 26.69 -10.28
N LEU A 37 -8.82 26.88 -11.60
CA LEU A 37 -7.61 27.18 -12.37
C LEU A 37 -7.02 28.54 -11.98
N ALA A 38 -7.86 29.56 -11.82
CA ALA A 38 -7.43 30.88 -11.39
C ALA A 38 -6.78 30.84 -10.00
N ILE A 39 -7.39 30.15 -9.03
CA ILE A 39 -6.85 29.97 -7.67
C ILE A 39 -5.50 29.23 -7.71
N ASN A 40 -5.38 28.17 -8.51
CA ASN A 40 -4.14 27.40 -8.61
C ASN A 40 -3.01 28.18 -9.30
N ARG A 41 -3.30 28.93 -10.37
CA ARG A 41 -2.33 29.84 -11.00
C ARG A 41 -1.89 30.98 -10.07
N GLN A 42 -2.81 31.47 -9.24
CA GLN A 42 -2.48 32.51 -8.26
C GLN A 42 -1.55 31.98 -7.15
N ARG A 43 -1.74 30.73 -6.71
CA ARG A 43 -0.88 30.05 -5.73
C ARG A 43 0.45 29.56 -6.31
N ASN A 44 0.44 29.17 -7.58
CA ASN A 44 1.59 28.69 -8.31
C ASN A 44 1.55 29.26 -9.74
N PRO A 45 2.28 30.37 -10.01
CA PRO A 45 2.27 31.03 -11.33
C PRO A 45 2.68 30.13 -12.48
N ASP A 46 3.48 29.09 -12.21
CA ASP A 46 3.95 28.11 -13.19
C ASP A 46 2.96 26.94 -13.39
N PHE A 47 1.80 26.95 -12.72
CA PHE A 47 0.80 25.90 -12.86
C PHE A 47 0.19 25.87 -14.27
N GLN A 48 0.44 24.77 -14.98
CA GLN A 48 -0.18 24.48 -16.27
C GLN A 48 -1.17 23.33 -16.14
N GLU A 49 -2.24 23.33 -16.95
CA GLU A 49 -3.27 22.28 -16.96
C GLU A 49 -2.71 20.87 -17.20
N ARG A 50 -1.60 20.77 -17.94
CA ARG A 50 -0.83 19.52 -18.14
C ARG A 50 -0.24 18.91 -16.85
N HIS A 51 -0.33 19.60 -15.71
CA HIS A 51 0.05 19.05 -14.40
C HIS A 51 -1.03 18.15 -13.79
N LEU A 52 -2.23 18.08 -14.40
CA LEU A 52 -3.23 17.08 -14.09
C LEU A 52 -2.71 15.71 -14.53
N ARG A 53 -2.45 14.84 -13.57
CA ARG A 53 -1.93 13.49 -13.84
C ARG A 53 -3.08 12.53 -14.08
N PHE A 54 -3.06 11.89 -15.24
CA PHE A 54 -3.89 10.73 -15.52
C PHE A 54 -3.14 9.48 -15.04
N HIS A 55 -3.85 8.64 -14.29
CA HIS A 55 -3.30 7.41 -13.75
C HIS A 55 -4.22 6.27 -14.17
N VAL A 56 -3.74 5.38 -15.05
CA VAL A 56 -4.36 4.06 -15.21
C VAL A 56 -3.66 3.14 -14.21
N SER A 57 -4.24 3.02 -13.02
CA SER A 57 -3.68 2.20 -11.96
C SER A 57 -4.53 0.97 -11.65
N ARG A 58 -3.80 -0.15 -11.64
CA ARG A 58 -3.90 -1.32 -10.74
C ARG A 58 -4.61 -2.57 -11.26
N LEU A 59 -3.81 -3.60 -11.53
CA LEU A 59 -4.21 -4.99 -11.30
C LEU A 59 -4.03 -5.23 -9.78
N GLU A 60 -5.11 -5.45 -9.05
CA GLU A 60 -5.00 -5.91 -7.66
C GLU A 60 -5.03 -7.43 -7.63
N ASP A 61 -3.98 -8.01 -7.06
CA ASP A 61 -4.03 -9.40 -6.62
C ASP A 61 -5.07 -9.53 -5.49
N VAL A 62 -6.00 -10.46 -5.64
CA VAL A 62 -6.86 -10.87 -4.53
C VAL A 62 -5.97 -11.64 -3.57
N GLU A 63 -5.48 -10.93 -2.55
CA GLU A 63 -5.08 -11.48 -1.26
C GLU A 63 -4.11 -12.70 -1.27
N GLY A 64 -2.79 -12.44 -1.22
CA GLY A 64 -1.81 -13.42 -0.72
C GLY A 64 -0.88 -14.09 -1.75
N TYR A 65 -1.03 -13.77 -3.04
CA TYR A 65 -0.07 -14.15 -4.06
C TYR A 65 0.78 -12.94 -4.43
N SER A 66 2.09 -13.06 -4.26
CA SER A 66 3.05 -12.07 -4.77
C SER A 66 3.28 -12.39 -6.24
N ALA A 67 2.42 -11.88 -7.12
CA ALA A 67 2.79 -11.77 -8.52
C ALA A 67 3.51 -10.42 -8.69
N SER A 68 4.74 -10.48 -9.20
CA SER A 68 5.51 -9.32 -9.67
C SER A 68 4.79 -8.71 -10.87
N SER A 69 3.68 -7.99 -10.65
CA SER A 69 2.91 -7.30 -11.67
C SER A 69 3.69 -6.07 -12.15
N LEU A 70 4.72 -6.34 -12.94
CA LEU A 70 5.70 -5.40 -13.48
C LEU A 70 5.09 -4.41 -14.51
N HIS A 71 3.80 -4.52 -14.82
CA HIS A 71 3.07 -3.56 -15.66
C HIS A 71 2.46 -2.39 -14.89
N ARG A 72 2.75 -2.28 -13.58
CA ARG A 72 2.34 -1.14 -12.76
C ARG A 72 2.90 0.16 -13.35
N ASP A 73 2.02 1.14 -13.58
CA ASP A 73 2.34 2.46 -14.12
C ASP A 73 2.85 2.50 -15.59
N TYR A 74 2.67 1.41 -16.34
CA TYR A 74 3.19 1.25 -17.71
C TYR A 74 2.77 2.37 -18.69
N LEU A 75 1.55 2.90 -18.56
CA LEU A 75 1.04 3.97 -19.42
C LEU A 75 1.07 5.35 -18.78
N SER A 76 1.51 5.46 -17.51
CA SER A 76 1.40 6.69 -16.74
C SER A 76 2.24 7.84 -17.32
N SER A 77 3.32 7.54 -18.03
CA SER A 77 4.14 8.56 -18.73
C SER A 77 3.55 9.03 -20.06
N ASP A 78 2.75 8.20 -20.71
CA ASP A 78 2.32 8.39 -22.09
C ASP A 78 0.92 9.00 -22.17
N LEU A 79 0.15 8.93 -21.08
CA LEU A 79 -1.21 9.45 -20.98
C LEU A 79 -1.24 10.98 -20.90
N GLN A 80 -2.04 11.57 -21.78
CA GLN A 80 -2.38 12.99 -21.79
C GLN A 80 -3.90 13.19 -21.65
N PRO A 81 -4.35 14.36 -21.14
CA PRO A 81 -5.76 14.70 -21.15
C PRO A 81 -6.35 14.62 -22.57
N GLY A 82 -7.43 13.85 -22.72
CA GLY A 82 -8.11 13.63 -23.99
C GLY A 82 -7.76 12.31 -24.68
N ASP A 83 -6.77 11.58 -24.18
CA ASP A 83 -6.43 10.26 -24.70
C ASP A 83 -7.53 9.23 -24.39
N GLU A 84 -7.77 8.32 -25.36
CA GLU A 84 -8.66 7.19 -25.22
C GLU A 84 -7.87 5.93 -24.84
N VAL A 85 -8.30 5.24 -23.77
CA VAL A 85 -7.75 3.94 -23.39
C VAL A 85 -8.78 2.86 -23.64
N THR A 86 -8.46 1.88 -24.48
CA THR A 86 -9.32 0.72 -24.74
C THR A 86 -8.69 -0.53 -24.14
N ILE A 87 -9.46 -1.30 -23.38
CA ILE A 87 -9.04 -2.61 -22.87
C ILE A 87 -9.85 -3.71 -23.54
N ARG A 88 -9.18 -4.68 -24.15
CA ARG A 88 -9.83 -5.84 -24.79
C ARG A 88 -9.48 -7.12 -24.05
N ILE A 89 -10.48 -7.82 -23.51
CA ILE A 89 -10.28 -9.12 -22.88
C ILE A 89 -10.00 -10.18 -23.95
N LEU A 90 -8.95 -10.97 -23.74
CA LEU A 90 -8.50 -12.02 -24.66
C LEU A 90 -8.65 -13.43 -24.06
N PRO A 91 -8.75 -14.47 -24.90
CA PRO A 91 -8.56 -15.85 -24.47
C PRO A 91 -7.13 -16.10 -23.96
N ALA A 92 -6.84 -17.25 -23.36
CA ALA A 92 -5.50 -17.60 -22.88
C ALA A 92 -4.41 -17.60 -23.99
N GLY A 93 -3.15 -17.33 -23.65
CA GLY A 93 -2.03 -17.26 -24.58
C GLY A 93 -0.79 -16.56 -24.00
N LYS A 94 0.14 -16.07 -24.84
CA LYS A 94 1.36 -15.36 -24.41
C LYS A 94 1.09 -13.88 -24.09
N CYS A 95 1.88 -13.30 -23.18
CA CYS A 95 1.85 -11.87 -22.88
C CYS A 95 3.14 -11.19 -23.30
N ASP A 96 3.07 -9.88 -23.45
CA ASP A 96 4.24 -9.05 -23.73
C ASP A 96 5.12 -9.02 -22.47
N GLU A 97 6.45 -9.06 -22.64
CA GLU A 97 7.36 -8.95 -21.51
C GLU A 97 7.23 -7.57 -20.85
N PRO A 98 7.35 -7.47 -19.52
CA PRO A 98 7.29 -6.19 -18.84
C PRO A 98 8.46 -5.31 -19.22
N ILE A 99 8.15 -4.08 -19.62
CA ILE A 99 9.14 -3.03 -19.90
C ILE A 99 9.52 -2.38 -18.56
N PRO A 100 10.77 -2.48 -18.09
CA PRO A 100 11.23 -1.73 -16.92
C PRO A 100 11.01 -0.21 -17.04
N PRO A 101 10.72 0.50 -15.94
CA PRO A 101 10.46 1.94 -15.96
C PRO A 101 11.62 2.72 -16.59
N GLY A 102 11.29 3.62 -17.52
CA GLY A 102 12.27 4.51 -18.17
C GLY A 102 13.07 3.88 -19.31
N LYS A 103 12.69 2.69 -19.79
CA LYS A 103 13.20 2.11 -21.02
C LYS A 103 12.09 1.98 -22.06
N THR A 104 12.44 2.13 -23.31
CA THR A 104 11.60 1.82 -24.47
C THR A 104 11.74 0.34 -24.84
N MET A 105 10.77 -0.21 -25.58
CA MET A 105 10.82 -1.61 -26.04
C MET A 105 12.07 -1.87 -26.90
N ASP A 106 12.46 -0.90 -27.73
CA ASP A 106 13.64 -1.00 -28.58
C ASP A 106 14.95 -1.07 -27.78
N GLU A 107 15.05 -0.32 -26.67
CA GLU A 107 16.20 -0.36 -25.76
C GLU A 107 16.31 -1.73 -25.06
N ILE A 108 15.20 -2.35 -24.71
CA ILE A 108 15.18 -3.67 -24.06
C ILE A 108 15.57 -4.77 -25.04
N LEU A 109 15.03 -4.73 -26.27
CA LEU A 109 15.37 -5.70 -27.30
C LEU A 109 16.89 -5.68 -27.58
N GLN A 110 17.48 -4.49 -27.68
CA GLN A 110 18.93 -4.31 -27.84
C GLN A 110 19.75 -4.82 -26.63
N GLU A 111 19.27 -4.61 -25.40
CA GLU A 111 19.94 -5.11 -24.19
C GLU A 111 19.82 -6.64 -24.02
N SER A 112 18.71 -7.23 -24.47
CA SER A 112 18.47 -8.67 -24.38
C SER A 112 19.40 -9.47 -25.31
N GLU A 113 19.69 -8.92 -26.49
CA GLU A 113 20.65 -9.48 -27.44
C GLU A 113 22.07 -9.47 -26.88
N GLN A 114 22.42 -8.47 -26.08
CA GLN A 114 23.75 -8.31 -25.48
C GLN A 114 23.96 -9.13 -24.19
N ASN A 115 22.90 -9.46 -23.45
CA ASN A 115 22.98 -10.07 -22.11
C ASN A 115 22.75 -11.60 -22.08
N SER A 116 22.91 -12.29 -23.20
CA SER A 116 22.76 -13.76 -23.32
C SER A 116 23.91 -14.57 -22.69
N ARG A 117 24.27 -14.28 -21.43
CA ARG A 117 25.02 -15.18 -20.53
C ARG A 117 24.40 -15.21 -19.13
N PRO A 118 24.31 -16.38 -18.48
CA PRO A 118 23.51 -16.53 -17.27
C PRO A 118 24.21 -15.92 -16.06
N LYS A 119 23.49 -15.13 -15.26
CA LYS A 119 23.88 -14.79 -13.89
C LYS A 119 22.75 -15.03 -12.90
N VAL A 120 23.21 -15.54 -11.76
CA VAL A 120 22.49 -16.13 -10.64
C VAL A 120 21.72 -15.06 -9.84
N ARG A 121 20.54 -15.44 -9.36
CA ARG A 121 19.60 -14.67 -8.53
C ARG A 121 20.22 -14.20 -7.20
N ASP A 122 19.90 -12.96 -6.81
CA ASP A 122 19.80 -12.55 -5.41
C ASP A 122 18.50 -11.76 -5.18
N LYS A 123 17.87 -12.07 -4.05
CA LYS A 123 16.51 -11.68 -3.65
C LYS A 123 16.49 -10.31 -2.96
N TRP A 124 15.30 -9.70 -2.98
CA TRP A 124 14.80 -8.58 -2.18
C TRP A 124 14.87 -7.20 -2.85
N GLY A 125 13.85 -6.92 -3.68
CA GLY A 125 13.41 -5.57 -4.02
C GLY A 125 11.89 -5.47 -3.88
N GLU A 126 11.37 -4.39 -3.30
CA GLU A 126 10.63 -3.35 -4.05
C GLU A 126 9.78 -2.38 -3.19
N VAL A 127 9.30 -1.34 -3.88
CA VAL A 127 8.99 0.06 -3.53
C VAL A 127 7.48 0.28 -3.23
N PRO A 128 7.07 1.29 -2.42
CA PRO A 128 5.72 1.34 -1.81
C PRO A 128 4.57 1.84 -2.73
N LEU A 129 3.34 1.43 -2.40
CA LEU A 129 2.06 1.99 -2.86
C LEU A 129 1.58 3.07 -1.86
N ASN A 130 1.10 4.19 -2.39
CA ASN A 130 0.61 5.34 -1.61
C ASN A 130 -0.91 5.43 -1.82
N LEU A 131 -1.69 4.82 -0.92
CA LEU A 131 -3.16 4.97 -0.86
C LEU A 131 -3.48 6.14 0.09
N GLY A 132 -4.53 6.91 -0.23
CA GLY A 132 -4.96 8.11 0.48
C GLY A 132 -4.78 8.01 2.00
N MET A 133 -3.78 8.75 2.50
CA MET A 133 -3.33 8.65 3.88
C MET A 133 -4.39 9.18 4.84
N TYR A 134 -5.06 8.30 5.56
CA TYR A 134 -5.48 8.65 6.91
C TYR A 134 -4.25 9.19 7.65
N PRO A 135 -4.36 10.31 8.39
CA PRO A 135 -3.23 10.85 9.13
C PRO A 135 -2.66 9.71 9.99
N PRO A 136 -1.32 9.50 9.98
CA PRO A 136 -0.74 8.38 10.70
C PRO A 136 -1.10 8.48 12.18
N TYR A 137 -1.42 7.34 12.79
CA TYR A 137 -1.57 7.28 14.24
C TYR A 137 -0.26 7.73 14.86
N LYS A 138 -0.30 8.81 15.65
CA LYS A 138 0.90 9.36 16.28
C LYS A 138 1.01 8.85 17.71
N LEU A 139 2.04 8.04 17.97
CA LEU A 139 2.41 7.58 19.30
C LEU A 139 3.64 8.33 19.78
N ARG A 140 3.60 8.86 21.00
CA ARG A 140 4.79 9.35 21.72
C ARG A 140 5.17 8.35 22.80
N LEU A 141 6.36 7.79 22.70
CA LEU A 141 6.88 6.74 23.60
C LEU A 141 8.15 7.21 24.31
N ASN A 142 8.43 6.62 25.48
CA ASN A 142 9.70 6.85 26.17
C ASN A 142 10.88 6.38 25.32
N ALA A 143 11.90 7.21 25.15
CA ALA A 143 13.10 6.88 24.36
C ALA A 143 13.88 5.66 24.87
N LYS A 144 13.83 5.35 26.17
CA LYS A 144 14.42 4.13 26.76
C LYS A 144 13.77 2.86 26.21
N LEU A 145 12.51 2.93 25.76
CA LEU A 145 11.79 1.79 25.20
C LEU A 145 12.06 1.58 23.71
N ARG A 146 12.80 2.46 23.04
CA ARG A 146 12.97 2.45 21.58
C ARG A 146 13.39 1.09 21.02
N ARG A 147 14.38 0.43 21.60
CA ARG A 147 14.82 -0.90 21.13
C ARG A 147 13.72 -1.94 21.28
N LYS A 148 13.05 -1.98 22.44
CA LYS A 148 11.97 -2.93 22.74
C LYS A 148 10.76 -2.71 21.82
N CYS A 149 10.35 -1.45 21.64
CA CYS A 149 9.23 -1.09 20.79
C CYS A 149 9.53 -1.35 19.31
N ASN A 150 10.73 -0.99 18.81
CA ASN A 150 11.11 -1.29 17.43
C ASN A 150 11.04 -2.80 17.15
N ARG A 151 11.65 -3.61 18.02
CA ARG A 151 11.61 -5.07 17.91
C ARG A 151 10.18 -5.60 17.91
N PHE A 152 9.36 -5.11 18.83
CA PHE A 152 7.96 -5.48 18.92
C PHE A 152 7.20 -5.16 17.62
N PHE A 153 7.29 -3.92 17.12
CA PHE A 153 6.59 -3.53 15.89
C PHE A 153 7.05 -4.35 14.68
N THR A 154 8.35 -4.57 14.49
CA THR A 154 8.85 -5.27 13.29
C THR A 154 8.74 -6.78 13.39
N GLU A 155 9.14 -7.39 14.52
CA GLU A 155 9.25 -8.84 14.65
C GLU A 155 7.96 -9.50 15.15
N VAL A 156 7.15 -8.80 15.96
CA VAL A 156 5.93 -9.38 16.55
C VAL A 156 4.69 -8.95 15.77
N LEU A 157 4.57 -7.66 15.47
CA LEU A 157 3.45 -7.14 14.69
C LEU A 157 3.66 -7.23 13.18
N GLY A 158 4.89 -7.52 12.72
CA GLY A 158 5.18 -7.63 11.29
C GLY A 158 5.15 -6.29 10.55
N CYS A 159 5.31 -5.17 11.26
CA CYS A 159 5.32 -3.85 10.64
C CYS A 159 6.55 -3.67 9.76
N VAL A 160 6.36 -3.01 8.62
CA VAL A 160 7.46 -2.56 7.77
C VAL A 160 7.90 -1.17 8.20
N VAL A 161 9.20 -0.96 8.37
CA VAL A 161 9.76 0.38 8.61
C VAL A 161 9.78 1.13 7.27
N HIS A 162 8.86 2.07 7.11
CA HIS A 162 8.74 2.85 5.88
C HIS A 162 9.75 3.99 5.82
N ARG A 163 9.95 4.71 6.92
CA ARG A 163 10.84 5.88 6.96
C ARG A 163 11.34 6.15 8.38
N VAL A 164 12.59 6.60 8.48
CA VAL A 164 13.15 7.20 9.70
C VAL A 164 13.47 8.66 9.39
N ARG A 165 12.72 9.62 9.95
CA ARG A 165 12.89 11.06 9.64
C ARG A 165 13.92 11.76 10.52
N ARG A 166 14.05 11.30 11.77
CA ARG A 166 14.95 11.83 12.81
C ARG A 166 15.43 10.62 13.63
N PRO A 167 16.54 10.71 14.39
CA PRO A 167 16.99 9.61 15.24
C PRO A 167 15.92 9.13 16.23
N ARG A 168 14.83 9.86 16.42
CA ARG A 168 13.76 9.53 17.36
C ARG A 168 12.39 9.32 16.72
N THR A 169 12.27 9.35 15.39
CA THR A 169 10.97 9.27 14.73
C THR A 169 10.97 8.16 13.68
N VAL A 170 10.11 7.17 13.86
CA VAL A 170 10.00 5.98 13.00
C VAL A 170 8.58 5.89 12.46
N TYR A 171 8.45 5.70 11.15
CA TYR A 171 7.20 5.42 10.46
C TYR A 171 7.11 3.92 10.20
N TYR A 172 6.10 3.30 10.78
CA TYR A 172 5.73 1.91 10.55
C TYR A 172 4.51 1.85 9.64
N THR A 173 4.45 0.81 8.82
CA THR A 173 3.25 0.49 8.06
C THR A 173 2.77 -0.91 8.44
N PHE A 174 1.49 -1.02 8.77
CA PHE A 174 0.79 -2.28 9.00
C PHE A 174 0.04 -2.66 7.74
N ASN A 175 0.27 -3.89 7.26
CA ASN A 175 -0.46 -4.47 6.12
C ASN A 175 -0.59 -3.52 4.92
N TYR A 176 0.44 -2.68 4.69
CA TYR A 176 0.53 -1.69 3.61
C TYR A 176 -0.55 -0.58 3.58
N GLN A 177 -1.45 -0.52 4.56
CA GLN A 177 -2.59 0.42 4.55
C GLN A 177 -2.57 1.43 5.71
N SER A 178 -2.15 1.01 6.91
CA SER A 178 -2.16 1.89 8.07
C SER A 178 -0.76 2.35 8.44
N GLN A 179 -0.58 3.66 8.56
CA GLN A 179 0.69 4.24 9.01
C GLN A 179 0.65 4.53 10.51
N LEU A 180 1.70 4.09 11.21
CA LEU A 180 1.95 4.40 12.60
C LEU A 180 3.23 5.23 12.71
N LEU A 181 3.09 6.46 13.19
CA LEU A 181 4.19 7.36 13.47
C LEU A 181 4.56 7.25 14.95
N VAL A 182 5.74 6.71 15.24
CA VAL A 182 6.26 6.61 16.61
C VAL A 182 7.36 7.65 16.82
N GLU A 183 7.13 8.54 17.79
CA GLU A 183 8.08 9.54 18.25
C GLU A 183 8.59 9.18 19.64
N TYR A 184 9.88 8.93 19.75
CA TYR A 184 10.56 8.59 20.99
C TYR A 184 11.07 9.86 21.67
N SER A 185 10.81 10.00 22.96
CA SER A 185 11.27 11.19 23.69
C SER A 185 11.62 10.88 25.14
N ASP A 186 12.57 11.65 25.69
CA ASP A 186 13.07 11.44 27.06
C ASP A 186 12.12 12.05 28.12
N ASP A 187 11.27 13.01 27.71
CA ASP A 187 10.27 13.71 28.54
C ASP A 187 8.99 12.90 28.77
N VAL A 188 8.86 11.73 28.13
CA VAL A 188 7.66 10.89 28.20
C VAL A 188 7.89 9.79 29.21
N GLU A 189 7.36 9.93 30.43
CA GLU A 189 7.43 8.87 31.45
C GLU A 189 6.47 7.70 31.14
N ALA A 190 5.31 7.99 30.56
CA ALA A 190 4.29 7.03 30.15
C ALA A 190 3.65 7.45 28.81
N VAL A 191 3.05 6.50 28.07
CA VAL A 191 2.33 6.80 26.81
C VAL A 191 1.36 7.96 27.00
N SER A 192 1.45 8.96 26.13
CA SER A 192 0.72 10.22 26.27
C SER A 192 -0.80 10.12 26.05
N SER A 193 -1.35 8.92 25.88
CA SER A 193 -2.77 8.72 25.61
C SER A 193 -3.24 7.35 26.11
N PRO A 194 -3.52 7.20 27.42
CA PRO A 194 -3.90 5.91 28.03
C PRO A 194 -5.22 5.36 27.48
N ASN A 195 -6.05 6.19 26.84
CA ASN A 195 -7.33 5.80 26.25
C ASN A 195 -7.24 5.51 24.75
N LEU A 196 -6.04 5.54 24.16
CA LEU A 196 -5.88 5.22 22.74
C LEU A 196 -5.90 3.70 22.55
N VAL A 197 -7.04 3.20 22.11
CA VAL A 197 -7.18 1.82 21.59
C VAL A 197 -6.92 1.86 20.09
N MET A 198 -5.88 1.15 19.65
CA MET A 198 -5.59 0.98 18.22
C MET A 198 -6.19 -0.32 17.72
N THR A 199 -7.08 -0.24 16.73
CA THR A 199 -7.65 -1.43 16.09
C THR A 199 -6.76 -1.92 14.97
N LEU A 200 -6.37 -3.20 15.01
CA LEU A 200 -5.64 -3.91 13.97
C LEU A 200 -6.52 -4.95 13.33
N VAL A 201 -6.36 -5.10 12.02
CA VAL A 201 -7.10 -6.10 11.24
C VAL A 201 -6.13 -7.13 10.72
N THR A 202 -6.42 -8.40 10.96
CA THR A 202 -5.60 -9.51 10.45
C THR A 202 -6.49 -10.64 9.95
N ARG A 203 -5.99 -11.40 8.97
CA ARG A 203 -6.65 -12.65 8.53
C ARG A 203 -6.29 -13.83 9.41
N ASN A 204 -5.14 -13.79 10.08
CA ASN A 204 -4.67 -14.86 10.95
C ASN A 204 -4.59 -14.40 12.40
N ILE A 205 -5.76 -14.25 13.02
CA ILE A 205 -5.89 -13.78 14.40
C ILE A 205 -5.22 -14.74 15.39
N LYS A 206 -5.33 -16.05 15.17
CA LYS A 206 -4.75 -17.09 16.04
C LYS A 206 -3.22 -17.04 16.02
N GLU A 207 -2.61 -17.00 14.83
CA GLU A 207 -1.16 -16.91 14.71
C GLU A 207 -0.61 -15.63 15.36
N LEU A 208 -1.30 -14.50 15.19
CA LEU A 208 -0.87 -13.25 15.84
C LEU A 208 -0.99 -13.33 17.37
N ALA A 209 -2.08 -13.91 17.89
CA ALA A 209 -2.24 -14.13 19.33
C ALA A 209 -1.10 -15.01 19.90
N GLU A 210 -0.78 -16.11 19.24
CA GLU A 210 0.32 -17.00 19.64
C GLU A 210 1.67 -16.28 19.64
N ARG A 211 1.96 -15.45 18.61
CA ARG A 211 3.18 -14.63 18.56
C ARG A 211 3.25 -13.64 19.73
N LEU A 212 2.14 -13.03 20.12
CA LEU A 212 2.06 -12.09 21.24
C LEU A 212 2.29 -12.79 22.58
N ILE A 213 1.67 -13.95 22.78
CA ILE A 213 1.87 -14.80 23.97
C ILE A 213 3.33 -15.26 24.06
N ASN A 214 3.90 -15.73 22.96
CA ASN A 214 5.31 -16.16 22.89
C ASN A 214 6.30 -15.00 23.14
N TYR A 215 5.90 -13.77 22.82
CA TYR A 215 6.66 -12.57 23.18
C TYR A 215 6.53 -12.17 24.66
N GLY A 216 5.63 -12.83 25.41
CA GLY A 216 5.39 -12.61 26.83
C GLY A 216 4.35 -11.52 27.12
N LEU A 217 3.42 -11.27 26.21
CA LEU A 217 2.29 -10.37 26.45
C LEU A 217 1.06 -11.14 26.88
N GLU A 218 0.28 -10.51 27.76
CA GLU A 218 -1.07 -10.96 28.09
C GLU A 218 -2.03 -10.55 26.98
N VAL A 219 -2.89 -11.50 26.61
CA VAL A 219 -3.92 -11.33 25.57
C VAL A 219 -5.26 -11.64 26.21
N THR A 220 -6.21 -10.71 26.11
CA THR A 220 -7.57 -10.84 26.60
C THR A 220 -8.49 -11.09 25.40
N ALA A 221 -8.90 -12.34 25.19
CA ALA A 221 -9.80 -12.70 24.10
C ALA A 221 -11.25 -12.31 24.42
N ASP A 222 -11.94 -11.78 23.41
CA ASP A 222 -13.40 -11.63 23.41
C ASP A 222 -13.99 -12.72 22.49
N PRO A 223 -14.59 -13.78 23.08
CA PRO A 223 -15.09 -14.91 22.32
C PRO A 223 -16.35 -14.58 21.50
N GLU A 224 -17.09 -13.52 21.82
CA GLU A 224 -18.30 -13.17 21.09
C GLU A 224 -17.99 -12.50 19.74
N VAL A 225 -16.87 -11.78 19.67
CA VAL A 225 -16.55 -10.85 18.58
C VAL A 225 -15.33 -11.32 17.77
N GLU A 226 -14.86 -12.56 17.93
CA GLU A 226 -13.62 -13.07 17.31
C GLU A 226 -12.49 -12.03 17.33
N SER A 227 -12.28 -11.43 18.50
CA SER A 227 -11.30 -10.36 18.69
C SER A 227 -10.50 -10.61 19.97
N PHE A 228 -9.38 -9.91 20.11
CA PHE A 228 -8.66 -9.89 21.37
C PHE A 228 -7.98 -8.55 21.59
N GLU A 229 -7.69 -8.25 22.85
CA GLU A 229 -6.98 -7.06 23.25
C GLU A 229 -5.65 -7.41 23.90
N PHE A 230 -4.65 -6.54 23.73
CA PHE A 230 -3.36 -6.67 24.40
C PHE A 230 -2.73 -5.30 24.61
N THR A 231 -1.80 -5.20 25.57
CA THR A 231 -1.04 -3.97 25.81
C THR A 231 0.39 -4.11 25.27
N ALA A 232 0.75 -3.30 24.28
CA ALA A 232 2.07 -3.27 23.69
C ALA A 232 3.13 -2.64 24.62
N PRO A 233 4.43 -2.90 24.41
CA PRO A 233 5.50 -2.14 25.05
C PRO A 233 5.31 -0.63 24.86
N GLY A 234 5.25 0.10 25.96
CA GLY A 234 4.87 1.51 26.00
C GLY A 234 3.55 1.76 26.71
N GLY A 235 2.66 0.76 26.77
CA GLY A 235 1.33 0.90 27.39
C GLY A 235 0.22 1.24 26.40
N VAL A 236 0.47 1.08 25.09
CA VAL A 236 -0.56 1.28 24.06
C VAL A 236 -1.44 0.05 24.00
N MET A 237 -2.75 0.23 24.11
CA MET A 237 -3.71 -0.84 24.00
C MET A 237 -4.06 -1.07 22.52
N PHE A 238 -4.02 -2.33 22.11
CA PHE A 238 -4.41 -2.75 20.78
C PHE A 238 -5.61 -3.68 20.88
N ARG A 239 -6.58 -3.48 19.99
CA ARG A 239 -7.65 -4.43 19.71
C ARG A 239 -7.37 -5.07 18.36
N VAL A 240 -7.40 -6.39 18.28
CA VAL A 240 -7.18 -7.14 17.04
C VAL A 240 -8.48 -7.78 16.63
N CYS A 241 -8.92 -7.51 15.41
CA CYS A 241 -10.13 -8.07 14.82
C CYS A 241 -9.81 -8.89 13.57
N SER A 242 -10.65 -9.88 13.27
CA SER A 242 -10.61 -10.60 12.00
C SER A 242 -11.22 -9.76 10.86
N VAL A 243 -10.71 -9.91 9.62
CA VAL A 243 -11.25 -9.20 8.42
C VAL A 243 -12.77 -9.39 8.23
N PRO A 244 -13.35 -10.62 8.41
CA PRO A 244 -14.79 -10.82 8.28
C PRO A 244 -15.63 -9.97 9.25
N LEU A 245 -15.07 -9.61 10.41
CA LEU A 245 -15.77 -8.83 11.43
C LEU A 245 -16.01 -7.39 10.97
N ILE A 246 -14.99 -6.74 10.42
CA ILE A 246 -15.09 -5.34 9.99
C ILE A 246 -16.04 -5.20 8.81
N ALA A 247 -16.05 -6.18 7.90
CA ALA A 247 -17.04 -6.20 6.81
C ALA A 247 -18.48 -6.23 7.36
N ARG A 248 -18.74 -7.00 8.43
CA ARG A 248 -20.07 -7.06 9.08
C ARG A 248 -20.42 -5.76 9.80
N GLU A 249 -19.50 -5.18 10.56
CA GLU A 249 -19.72 -3.91 11.26
C GLU A 249 -19.95 -2.75 10.27
N TYR A 250 -19.21 -2.73 9.16
CA TYR A 250 -19.36 -1.71 8.13
C TYR A 250 -20.72 -1.81 7.42
N VAL A 251 -21.19 -3.03 7.13
CA VAL A 251 -22.54 -3.27 6.59
C VAL A 251 -23.61 -2.83 7.59
N ALA A 252 -23.46 -3.18 8.88
CA ALA A 252 -24.41 -2.81 9.91
C ALA A 252 -24.47 -1.29 10.18
N LEU A 253 -23.34 -0.57 10.06
CA LEU A 253 -23.30 0.88 10.15
C LEU A 253 -23.93 1.55 8.93
N ARG A 254 -23.69 1.01 7.73
CA ARG A 254 -24.30 1.50 6.49
C ARG A 254 -25.82 1.37 6.51
N ASP A 255 -26.34 0.24 7.00
CA ASP A 255 -27.79 -0.02 7.01
C ASP A 255 -28.53 0.77 8.11
N ARG A 256 -27.81 1.46 9.00
CA ARG A 256 -28.36 2.35 10.04
C ARG A 256 -28.32 3.84 9.68
N ALA A 257 -27.63 4.21 8.60
CA ALA A 257 -27.45 5.60 8.15
C ALA A 257 -28.42 5.92 7.00
#